data_AF-A0A0L6J457-F1
#
_entry.id   AF-A0A0L6J457-F1
#
_cell.length_a   1.000
_cell.length_b   1.000
_cell.length_c   1.000
_cell.angle_alpha   90.00
_cell.angle_beta   90.00
_cell.angle_gamma   90.00
#
_symmetry.space_group_name_H-M   'P 1'
#
loop_
_entity.id
_entity.type
_entity.pdbx_description
1 polymer ?
#
loop_
_entity_poly.entity_id
_entity_poly.type
_entity_poly.pdbx_seq_one_letter_code
_entity_poly.pdbx_strand_id
1 'polypeptide(L)'
;MPTVFRLAASLTILVSLSGIARAQNEATCGRDVLVAQSMQRQALEQLEQADGDDAKNCRVWRRHVDTMRRVASVYGRCLSGSERAQRLAQVQGSDREFSAAIKARCGGP
;
A
#
# COMPACT_ATOMS: atom_id res chain seq x y z
N MET A 1 -2.87 -66.68 13.25
CA MET A 1 -2.95 -66.16 11.87
C MET A 1 -4.38 -66.33 11.39
N PRO A 2 -5.06 -65.35 10.73
CA PRO A 2 -4.68 -63.95 10.47
C PRO A 2 -5.60 -62.95 11.23
N THR A 3 -5.17 -61.77 11.66
CA THR A 3 -4.71 -60.55 10.95
C THR A 3 -5.84 -59.75 10.28
N VAL A 4 -5.68 -58.43 10.35
CA VAL A 4 -6.24 -57.38 9.48
C VAL A 4 -7.68 -56.91 9.76
N PHE A 5 -7.85 -55.90 10.63
CA PHE A 5 -8.75 -54.74 10.38
C PHE A 5 -8.48 -53.65 11.44
N ARG A 6 -7.19 -53.38 11.70
CA ARG A 6 -6.75 -52.09 12.22
C ARG A 6 -6.30 -51.26 11.03
N LEU A 7 -6.59 -49.96 11.07
CA LEU A 7 -6.02 -48.89 10.25
C LEU A 7 -6.63 -48.69 8.85
N ALA A 8 -7.78 -48.02 8.77
CA ALA A 8 -8.20 -47.38 7.52
C ALA A 8 -9.17 -46.21 7.77
N ALA A 9 -8.79 -45.24 8.60
CA ALA A 9 -9.51 -43.97 8.70
C ALA A 9 -8.56 -42.83 9.08
N SER A 10 -7.50 -42.67 8.31
CA SER A 10 -6.57 -41.54 8.44
C SER A 10 -6.08 -41.15 7.06
N LEU A 11 -7.03 -40.83 6.17
CA LEU A 11 -6.71 -40.39 4.82
C LEU A 11 -7.13 -38.92 4.65
N THR A 12 -6.10 -38.07 4.61
CA THR A 12 -6.02 -36.83 3.82
C THR A 12 -7.00 -35.69 4.13
N ILE A 13 -6.61 -34.82 5.08
CA ILE A 13 -6.97 -33.39 5.07
C ILE A 13 -5.69 -32.58 5.30
N LEU A 14 -4.82 -32.48 4.30
CA LEU A 14 -3.63 -31.60 4.35
C LEU A 14 -3.45 -30.73 3.09
N VAL A 15 -4.43 -30.69 2.18
CA VAL A 15 -4.30 -30.02 0.87
C VAL A 15 -5.21 -28.79 0.74
N SER A 16 -5.32 -27.96 1.78
CA SER A 16 -6.13 -26.72 1.68
C SER A 16 -5.59 -25.48 2.38
N LEU A 17 -4.43 -25.53 3.05
CA LEU A 17 -3.87 -24.32 3.68
C LEU A 17 -3.39 -23.27 2.65
N SER A 18 -2.98 -23.69 1.45
CA SER A 18 -2.47 -22.77 0.42
C SER A 18 -3.56 -21.88 -0.19
N GLY A 19 -4.80 -22.37 -0.28
CA GLY A 19 -5.92 -21.61 -0.83
C GLY A 19 -6.42 -20.53 0.13
N ILE A 20 -6.43 -20.84 1.43
CA ILE A 20 -6.84 -19.89 2.48
C ILE A 20 -5.85 -18.72 2.55
N ALA A 21 -4.54 -19.00 2.49
CA ALA A 21 -3.52 -17.95 2.50
C ALA A 21 -3.61 -16.98 1.30
N ARG A 22 -3.93 -17.48 0.10
CA ARG A 22 -4.09 -16.64 -1.10
C ARG A 22 -5.37 -15.79 -1.05
N ALA A 23 -6.50 -16.37 -0.67
CA ALA A 23 -7.75 -15.63 -0.52
C ALA A 23 -7.68 -14.55 0.56
N GLN A 24 -7.01 -14.82 1.68
CA GLN A 24 -6.76 -13.85 2.75
C GLN A 24 -5.86 -12.70 2.27
N ASN A 25 -4.86 -12.99 1.44
CA ASN A 25 -3.98 -11.97 0.85
C ASN A 25 -4.76 -11.06 -0.13
N GLU A 26 -5.55 -11.63 -1.04
CA GLU A 26 -6.39 -10.87 -1.97
C GLU A 26 -7.38 -9.96 -1.24
N ALA A 27 -8.07 -10.47 -0.22
CA ALA A 27 -8.99 -9.68 0.61
C ALA A 27 -8.26 -8.56 1.39
N THR A 28 -7.03 -8.81 1.83
CA THR A 28 -6.19 -7.82 2.50
C THR A 28 -5.73 -6.73 1.52
N CYS A 29 -5.28 -7.11 0.34
CA CYS A 29 -4.88 -6.18 -0.70
C CYS A 29 -6.05 -5.30 -1.18
N GLY A 30 -7.25 -5.85 -1.29
CA GLY A 30 -8.46 -5.06 -1.60
C GLY A 30 -8.70 -3.95 -0.58
N ARG A 31 -8.60 -4.26 0.72
CA ARG A 31 -8.72 -3.25 1.80
C ARG A 31 -7.57 -2.25 1.77
N ASP A 32 -6.34 -2.73 1.64
CA ASP A 32 -5.15 -1.88 1.67
C ASP A 32 -5.15 -0.86 0.52
N VAL A 33 -5.58 -1.27 -0.68
CA VAL A 33 -5.70 -0.37 -1.84
C VAL A 33 -6.74 0.72 -1.58
N LEU A 34 -7.89 0.39 -0.99
CA LEU A 34 -8.92 1.38 -0.66
C LEU A 34 -8.43 2.37 0.40
N VAL A 35 -7.74 1.88 1.43
CA VAL A 35 -7.12 2.73 2.46
C VAL A 35 -6.07 3.64 1.82
N ALA A 36 -5.20 3.10 0.96
CA ALA A 36 -4.17 3.86 0.27
C ALA A 36 -4.75 4.96 -0.64
N GLN A 37 -5.84 4.67 -1.37
CA GLN A 37 -6.56 5.70 -2.15
C GLN A 37 -7.17 6.79 -1.26
N SER A 38 -7.72 6.41 -0.10
CA SER A 38 -8.23 7.38 0.88
C SER A 38 -7.11 8.28 1.42
N MET A 39 -5.98 7.69 1.81
CA MET A 39 -4.79 8.42 2.26
C MET A 39 -4.29 9.40 1.19
N GLN A 40 -4.28 8.98 -0.08
CA GLN A 40 -3.90 9.86 -1.19
C GLN A 40 -4.82 11.08 -1.30
N ARG A 41 -6.15 10.89 -1.26
CA ARG A 41 -7.11 12.00 -1.31
C ARG A 41 -6.96 12.95 -0.14
N GLN A 42 -6.87 12.42 1.08
CA GLN A 42 -6.68 13.23 2.28
C GLN A 42 -5.37 14.03 2.27
N ALA A 43 -4.30 13.48 1.67
CA ALA A 43 -3.04 14.20 1.53
C ALA A 43 -3.17 15.39 0.57
N LEU A 44 -3.93 15.24 -0.53
CA LEU A 44 -4.25 16.34 -1.44
C LEU A 44 -5.11 17.41 -0.74
N GLU A 45 -6.16 17.01 -0.02
CA GLU A 45 -6.99 17.94 0.76
C GLU A 45 -6.16 18.73 1.79
N GLN A 46 -5.18 18.09 2.44
CA GLN A 46 -4.26 18.77 3.36
C GLN A 46 -3.35 19.77 2.66
N LEU A 47 -2.96 19.53 1.41
CA LEU A 47 -2.20 20.49 0.61
C LEU A 47 -3.06 21.70 0.24
N GLU A 48 -4.31 21.48 -0.14
CA GLU A 48 -5.25 22.56 -0.49
C GLU A 48 -5.58 23.45 0.72
N GLN A 49 -5.60 22.88 1.92
CA GLN A 49 -5.81 23.60 3.17
C GLN A 49 -4.54 24.27 3.72
N ALA A 50 -3.38 24.01 3.12
CA ALA A 50 -2.13 24.63 3.54
C ALA A 50 -2.09 26.09 3.05
N ASP A 51 -2.25 27.03 3.99
CA ASP A 51 -2.22 28.47 3.71
C ASP A 51 -1.19 29.20 4.60
N GLY A 52 -0.63 30.28 4.04
CA GLY A 52 -0.12 31.46 4.74
C GLY A 52 1.35 31.49 5.19
N ASP A 53 2.03 30.36 5.43
CA ASP A 53 3.42 30.37 5.93
C ASP A 53 4.25 29.21 5.37
N ASP A 54 5.41 29.53 4.81
CA ASP A 54 6.36 28.58 4.24
C ASP A 54 6.82 27.54 5.27
N ALA A 55 6.99 27.91 6.55
CA ALA A 55 7.36 26.96 7.60
C ALA A 55 6.24 25.94 7.89
N LYS A 56 4.97 26.36 7.80
CA LYS A 56 3.80 25.48 7.93
C LYS A 56 3.68 24.57 6.70
N ASN A 57 3.88 25.13 5.50
CA ASN A 57 3.84 24.41 4.24
C ASN A 57 4.91 23.32 4.17
N CYS A 58 6.12 23.60 4.66
CA CYS A 58 7.20 22.62 4.73
C CYS A 58 6.86 21.37 5.55
N ARG A 59 6.13 21.49 6.66
CA ARG A 59 5.65 20.32 7.42
C ARG A 59 4.60 19.54 6.64
N VAL A 60 3.66 20.22 6.00
CA VAL A 60 2.60 19.57 5.19
C VAL A 60 3.22 18.82 4.01
N TRP A 61 4.17 19.43 3.29
CA TRP A 61 4.82 18.80 2.15
C TRP A 61 5.62 17.55 2.54
N ARG A 62 6.36 17.59 3.65
CA ARG A 62 7.07 16.40 4.17
C ARG A 62 6.08 15.26 4.46
N ARG A 63 4.96 15.56 5.13
CA ARG A 63 3.91 14.58 5.42
C ARG A 63 3.25 14.03 4.15
N HIS A 64 3.05 14.88 3.14
CA HIS A 64 2.53 14.48 1.83
C HIS A 64 3.45 13.49 1.14
N VAL A 65 4.76 13.79 1.07
CA VAL A 65 5.78 12.90 0.51
C VAL A 65 5.81 11.54 1.21
N ASP A 66 5.80 11.53 2.55
CA ASP A 66 5.76 10.29 3.33
C ASP A 66 4.51 9.46 3.02
N THR A 67 3.38 10.14 2.84
CA THR A 67 2.10 9.49 2.47
C THR A 67 2.19 8.88 1.08
N MET A 68 2.70 9.61 0.08
CA MET A 68 2.88 9.11 -1.28
C MET A 68 3.78 7.87 -1.33
N ARG A 69 4.86 7.84 -0.54
CA ARG A 69 5.76 6.66 -0.44
C ARG A 69 5.08 5.44 0.16
N ARG A 70 4.26 5.63 1.21
CA ARG A 70 3.46 4.55 1.82
C ARG A 70 2.43 4.00 0.83
N VAL A 71 1.72 4.89 0.14
CA VAL A 71 0.74 4.54 -0.89
C VAL A 71 1.42 3.78 -2.04
N ALA A 72 2.58 4.25 -2.50
CA ALA A 72 3.36 3.57 -3.54
C ALA A 72 3.76 2.13 -3.15
N SER A 73 4.14 1.92 -1.88
CA SER A 73 4.45 0.57 -1.38
C SER A 73 3.23 -0.36 -1.42
N VAL A 74 2.04 0.13 -1.08
CA VAL A 74 0.79 -0.65 -1.20
C VAL A 74 0.49 -0.97 -2.66
N TYR A 75 0.52 0.03 -3.55
CA TYR A 75 0.26 -0.18 -4.97
C TYR A 75 1.25 -1.14 -5.62
N GLY A 76 2.54 -1.08 -5.24
CA GLY A 76 3.55 -1.99 -5.76
C GLY A 76 3.32 -3.46 -5.37
N ARG A 77 2.78 -3.71 -4.18
CA ARG A 77 2.50 -5.06 -3.66
C ARG A 77 1.15 -5.62 -4.11
N CYS A 78 0.12 -4.78 -4.13
CA CYS A 78 -1.27 -5.21 -4.26
C CYS A 78 -1.90 -5.01 -5.63
N LEU A 79 -1.32 -4.15 -6.48
CA LEU A 79 -1.80 -3.95 -7.85
C LEU A 79 -0.90 -4.68 -8.85
N SER A 80 -1.41 -4.86 -10.08
CA SER A 80 -0.65 -5.43 -11.18
C SER A 80 -0.99 -4.75 -12.52
N GLY A 81 -0.28 -5.13 -13.59
CA GLY A 81 -0.55 -4.64 -14.94
C GLY A 81 -0.45 -3.12 -15.10
N SER A 82 -1.30 -2.58 -15.98
CA SER A 82 -1.38 -1.15 -16.30
C SER A 82 -1.88 -0.32 -15.11
N GLU A 83 -2.79 -0.86 -14.29
CA GLU A 83 -3.31 -0.18 -13.11
C GLU A 83 -2.16 0.16 -12.14
N ARG A 84 -1.31 -0.82 -11.82
CA ARG A 84 -0.11 -0.59 -10.99
C ARG A 84 0.76 0.50 -11.59
N ALA A 85 1.04 0.43 -12.89
CA ALA A 85 1.93 1.38 -13.55
C ALA A 85 1.38 2.82 -13.47
N GLN A 86 0.10 3.02 -13.77
CA GLN A 86 -0.56 4.33 -13.73
C GLN A 86 -0.60 4.89 -12.30
N ARG A 87 -1.03 4.07 -11.33
CA ARG A 87 -1.14 4.48 -9.93
C ARG A 87 0.21 4.81 -9.33
N LEU A 88 1.25 4.00 -9.61
CA LEU A 88 2.62 4.29 -9.17
C LEU A 88 3.17 5.56 -9.82
N ALA A 89 2.99 5.74 -11.13
CA ALA A 89 3.45 6.93 -11.82
C ALA A 89 2.86 8.21 -11.22
N GLN A 90 1.57 8.19 -10.85
CA GLN A 90 0.91 9.32 -10.19
C GLN A 90 1.55 9.65 -8.84
N VAL A 91 1.62 8.68 -7.91
CA VAL A 91 2.11 8.95 -6.55
C VAL A 91 3.61 9.24 -6.50
N GLN A 92 4.40 8.57 -7.35
CA GLN A 92 5.84 8.82 -7.45
C GLN A 92 6.15 10.13 -8.18
N GLY A 93 5.29 10.54 -9.12
CA GLY A 93 5.35 11.88 -9.72
C GLY A 93 5.19 12.96 -8.65
N SER A 94 4.14 12.84 -7.84
CA SER A 94 3.88 13.77 -6.74
C SER A 94 5.01 13.76 -5.68
N ASP A 95 5.50 12.58 -5.26
CA ASP A 95 6.65 12.49 -4.34
C ASP A 95 7.85 13.29 -4.87
N ARG A 96 8.23 13.10 -6.14
CA ARG A 96 9.38 13.79 -6.75
C ARG A 96 9.20 15.30 -6.78
N GLU A 97 8.02 15.76 -7.17
CA GLU A 97 7.68 17.18 -7.24
C GLU A 97 7.80 17.84 -5.85
N PHE A 98 7.14 17.27 -4.85
CA PHE A 98 7.15 17.82 -3.50
C PHE A 98 8.50 17.65 -2.81
N SER A 99 9.23 16.56 -3.06
CA SER A 99 10.61 16.39 -2.57
C SER A 99 11.54 17.47 -3.13
N ALA A 100 11.38 17.86 -4.39
CA ALA A 100 12.13 18.96 -4.99
C ALA A 100 11.76 20.32 -4.36
N ALA A 101 10.48 20.57 -4.13
CA ALA A 101 10.01 21.78 -3.45
C ALA A 101 10.54 21.89 -2.01
N ILE A 102 10.53 20.78 -1.25
CA ILE A 102 11.11 20.70 0.10
C ILE A 102 12.61 21.02 0.05
N LYS A 103 13.35 20.46 -0.90
CA LYS A 103 14.78 20.75 -1.02
C LYS A 103 15.05 22.22 -1.31
N ALA A 104 14.25 22.84 -2.18
CA ALA A 104 14.43 24.23 -2.58
C ALA A 104 14.04 25.23 -1.48
N ARG A 105 13.01 24.93 -0.68
CA ARG A 105 12.37 25.93 0.22
C ARG A 105 12.47 25.59 1.71
N CYS A 106 12.69 24.32 2.05
CA CYS A 106 12.59 23.82 3.42
C CYS A 106 13.93 23.34 4.01
N GLY A 107 15.04 23.53 3.29
CA GLY A 107 16.39 23.18 3.75
C GLY A 107 16.81 21.72 3.54
N GLY A 108 16.07 20.95 2.73
CA GLY A 108 16.30 19.52 2.55
C GLY A 108 15.39 18.64 3.42
N PRO A 109 15.52 17.30 3.33
CA PRO A 109 14.69 16.37 4.08
C PRO A 109 14.74 16.64 5.59
#